data_AF-A0A2A5DRG0-F1
#
_entry.id   AF-A0A2A5DRG0-F1
#
_cell.length_a   1.000
_cell.length_b   1.000
_cell.length_c   1.000
_cell.angle_alpha   90.00
_cell.angle_beta   90.00
_cell.angle_gamma   90.00
#
_symmetry.space_group_name_H-M   'P 1'
#
loop_
_entity.id
_entity.type
_entity.pdbx_description
1 polymer ?
#
loop_
_entity_poly.entity_id
_entity_poly.type
_entity_poly.pdbx_seq_one_letter_code
_entity_poly.pdbx_strand_id
1 'polypeptide(L)'
;MSVFGAMFSSVSGLDAQGQALGMIADNIANMNTVGYKAVQARFSTLVVQQSGLQSSYSPGGVTSSPFFEVGRQGLLQTSTSATDLAISGNGLFVVTSARTPTANDQRFFTRAGQFAVDETGSLKNAAGFYLQGWVTDTQGTPAGVNNNLLTDLTTVNISSLAGSAAATTSVTLGANLPAEATANASHIMNVLVFDSLGVDHNMQMTWTKQATPNNWDISATAIPNTSVVTLSNAAGQVYASSGRLDFSRIPTASTGGTVLGDTVTLAGVTFEFTDGAGAVGGGNVEVDISASVTTAQAIAALKTAIDGSAVPETGRFIIGTGADVNSLFITQSATGAAIAVADGPVAAGSPFVSQVDPFTVVATTASGSGAVFNGDGTPNTFNVATATIDWANGATNSTVALNFGTSGPLGTAQTNGVTQFSSDFFVSFVNQNGVSFGSFTGVNINDEGVVTAQFDNGDSRAIYRIPLATFASPNGLEAKNGNVYGQTDSSGNFFLNFANTGTAGKVAASALEASTVDLAEEFTNMIIAQRAYSANAKIITTADEMLDELIRIKR
;
A
#
# COMPACT_ATOMS: atom_id res chain seq x y z
N MET A 1 70.55 -27.35 19.36
CA MET A 1 69.42 -27.26 20.31
C MET A 1 68.11 -27.25 19.52
N SER A 2 67.60 -28.41 19.10
CA SER A 2 66.35 -28.53 18.32
C SER A 2 65.11 -28.79 19.19
N VAL A 3 65.28 -29.28 20.43
CA VAL A 3 64.17 -29.68 21.32
C VAL A 3 63.27 -28.48 21.68
N PHE A 4 63.84 -27.32 22.01
CA PHE A 4 63.05 -26.11 22.29
C PHE A 4 62.28 -25.58 21.07
N GLY A 5 62.84 -25.70 19.87
CA GLY A 5 62.14 -25.35 18.62
C GLY A 5 61.00 -26.32 18.31
N ALA A 6 61.18 -27.61 18.59
CA ALA A 6 60.12 -28.61 18.48
C ALA A 6 58.98 -28.35 19.48
N MET A 7 59.31 -28.03 20.75
CA MET A 7 58.31 -27.66 21.76
C MET A 7 57.52 -26.40 21.36
N PHE A 8 58.18 -25.37 20.83
CA PHE A 8 57.50 -24.16 20.36
C PHE A 8 56.50 -24.47 19.23
N SER A 9 56.91 -25.29 18.26
CA SER A 9 56.03 -25.75 17.18
C SER A 9 54.85 -26.58 17.72
N SER A 10 55.09 -27.46 18.69
CA SER A 10 54.03 -28.29 19.30
C SER A 10 53.04 -27.48 20.13
N VAL A 11 53.49 -26.48 20.89
CA VAL A 11 52.61 -25.57 21.66
C VAL A 11 51.74 -24.74 20.71
N SER A 12 52.32 -24.19 19.63
CA SER A 12 51.54 -23.47 18.61
C SER A 12 50.52 -24.37 17.92
N GLY A 13 50.87 -25.64 17.69
CA GLY A 13 49.96 -26.65 17.16
C GLY A 13 48.84 -27.02 18.12
N LEU A 14 49.10 -27.11 19.43
CA LEU A 14 48.06 -27.38 20.42
C LEU A 14 47.04 -26.25 20.50
N ASP A 15 47.49 -24.99 20.52
CA ASP A 15 46.60 -23.83 20.54
C ASP A 15 45.77 -23.74 19.26
N ALA A 16 46.41 -23.88 18.09
CA ALA A 16 45.73 -23.87 16.80
C ALA A 16 44.65 -24.97 16.69
N GLN A 17 44.94 -26.19 17.16
CA GLN A 17 43.97 -27.29 17.17
C GLN A 17 42.89 -27.12 18.25
N GLY A 18 43.22 -26.51 19.40
CA GLY A 18 42.25 -26.15 20.43
C GLY A 18 41.20 -25.15 19.91
N GLN A 19 41.64 -24.13 19.19
CA GLN A 19 40.73 -23.19 18.51
C GLN A 19 39.89 -23.88 17.42
N ALA A 20 40.49 -24.79 16.65
CA ALA A 20 39.75 -25.58 15.66
C ALA A 20 38.65 -26.44 16.30
N LEU A 21 38.95 -27.11 17.42
CA LEU A 21 37.94 -27.86 18.19
C LEU A 21 36.81 -26.97 18.71
N GLY A 22 37.12 -25.76 19.16
CA GLY A 22 36.12 -24.77 19.56
C GLY A 22 35.17 -24.41 18.42
N MET A 23 35.70 -24.11 17.23
CA MET A 23 34.89 -23.78 16.05
C MET A 23 33.99 -24.96 15.62
N ILE A 24 34.50 -26.18 15.64
CA ILE A 24 33.71 -27.39 15.32
C ILE A 24 32.58 -27.59 16.34
N ALA A 25 32.87 -27.39 17.63
CA ALA A 25 31.86 -27.48 18.68
C ALA A 25 30.75 -26.42 18.49
N ASP A 26 31.11 -25.19 18.13
CA ASP A 26 30.15 -24.12 17.84
C ASP A 26 29.29 -24.44 16.61
N ASN A 27 29.88 -25.01 15.55
CA ASN A 27 29.13 -25.44 14.37
C ASN A 27 28.11 -26.53 14.73
N ILE A 28 28.51 -27.55 15.49
CA ILE A 28 27.61 -28.62 15.94
C ILE A 28 26.49 -28.06 16.82
N ALA A 29 26.80 -27.16 17.75
CA ALA A 29 25.81 -26.54 18.62
C ALA A 29 24.76 -25.71 17.84
N ASN A 30 25.17 -25.09 16.74
CA ASN A 30 24.33 -24.22 15.91
C ASN A 30 23.78 -24.90 14.64
N MET A 31 23.80 -26.24 14.56
CA MET A 31 23.30 -26.98 13.39
C MET A 31 21.81 -26.73 13.10
N ASN A 32 21.01 -26.44 14.13
CA ASN A 32 19.56 -26.19 13.98
C ASN A 32 19.23 -24.69 13.99
N THR A 33 20.25 -23.83 14.08
CA THR A 33 20.06 -22.38 14.07
C THR A 33 19.81 -21.92 12.64
N VAL A 34 18.66 -21.29 12.42
CA VAL A 34 18.24 -20.76 11.12
C VAL A 34 19.24 -19.71 10.62
N GLY A 35 19.69 -19.86 9.39
CA GLY A 35 20.61 -18.95 8.72
C GLY A 35 22.03 -18.96 9.30
N TYR A 36 22.41 -19.95 10.11
CA TYR A 36 23.77 -20.05 10.66
C TYR A 36 24.80 -20.45 9.58
N LYS A 37 25.95 -19.78 9.62
CA LYS A 37 27.05 -19.98 8.67
C LYS A 37 28.22 -20.63 9.39
N ALA A 38 28.68 -21.75 8.84
CA ALA A 38 29.76 -22.52 9.42
C ALA A 38 31.05 -21.71 9.48
N VAL A 39 31.84 -21.96 10.52
CA VAL A 39 33.16 -21.38 10.72
C VAL A 39 34.20 -22.47 10.59
N GLN A 40 35.23 -22.24 9.79
CA GLN A 40 36.32 -23.20 9.59
C GLN A 40 37.64 -22.66 10.12
N ALA A 41 38.47 -23.54 10.68
CA ALA A 41 39.83 -23.22 11.07
C ALA A 41 40.75 -23.23 9.84
N ARG A 42 41.41 -22.11 9.55
CA ARG A 42 42.47 -22.05 8.55
C ARG A 42 43.83 -22.00 9.23
N PHE A 43 44.66 -22.97 8.92
CA PHE A 43 46.02 -23.05 9.45
C PHE A 43 46.99 -22.33 8.51
N SER A 44 47.84 -21.47 9.06
CA SER A 44 48.97 -20.88 8.35
C SER A 44 50.28 -21.15 9.08
N THR A 45 51.33 -21.45 8.31
CA THR A 45 52.67 -21.65 8.88
C THR A 45 53.32 -20.29 9.12
N LEU A 46 54.06 -20.18 10.22
CA LEU A 46 54.95 -19.04 10.37
C LEU A 46 56.27 -19.37 9.66
N VAL A 47 56.68 -18.54 8.70
CA VAL A 47 57.98 -18.70 8.03
C VAL A 47 59.01 -17.88 8.79
N VAL A 48 60.02 -18.56 9.34
CA VAL A 48 61.14 -17.88 10.01
C VAL A 48 62.18 -17.50 8.94
N GLN A 49 62.60 -16.23 8.91
CA GLN A 49 63.60 -15.75 7.96
C GLN A 49 64.94 -16.49 8.17
N GLN A 50 65.31 -17.33 7.21
CA GLN A 50 66.57 -18.06 7.22
C GLN A 50 67.68 -17.14 6.68
N SER A 51 68.44 -16.49 7.55
CA SER A 51 69.63 -15.74 7.11
C SER A 51 70.62 -16.68 6.41
N GLY A 52 70.97 -16.36 5.16
CA GLY A 52 71.61 -17.25 4.17
C GLY A 52 73.03 -17.75 4.45
N LEU A 53 73.49 -17.82 5.69
CA LEU A 53 74.82 -18.34 6.07
C LEU A 53 74.79 -19.36 7.23
N GLN A 54 73.62 -19.75 7.75
CA GLN A 54 73.52 -20.78 8.81
C GLN A 54 72.74 -22.03 8.36
N SER A 55 73.40 -23.19 8.44
CA SER A 55 72.86 -24.53 8.13
C SER A 55 71.88 -25.08 9.20
N SER A 56 71.32 -24.22 10.06
CA SER A 56 70.43 -24.65 11.15
C SER A 56 68.97 -24.39 10.79
N TYR A 57 68.18 -25.45 10.72
CA TYR A 57 66.72 -25.40 10.53
C TYR A 57 66.03 -24.96 11.83
N SER A 58 65.19 -23.92 11.75
CA SER A 58 64.35 -23.46 12.88
C SER A 58 62.88 -23.72 12.55
N PRO A 59 62.17 -24.54 13.34
CA PRO A 59 60.74 -24.74 13.16
C PRO A 59 59.97 -23.44 13.39
N GLY A 60 59.08 -23.08 12.46
CA GLY A 60 58.28 -21.86 12.56
C GLY A 60 56.96 -21.99 13.32
N GLY A 61 56.40 -23.20 13.46
CA GLY A 61 55.10 -23.41 14.08
C GLY A 61 53.91 -23.09 13.17
N VAL A 62 52.71 -23.08 13.76
CA VAL A 62 51.43 -22.89 13.05
C VAL A 62 50.51 -21.98 13.85
N THR A 63 49.68 -21.19 13.16
CA THR A 63 48.59 -20.43 13.78
C THR A 63 47.27 -20.80 13.11
N SER A 64 46.17 -20.64 13.84
CA SER A 64 44.81 -20.83 13.34
C SER A 64 44.11 -19.49 13.23
N SER A 65 43.40 -19.27 12.13
CA SER A 65 42.50 -18.13 11.96
C SER A 65 41.11 -18.64 11.62
N PRO A 66 40.05 -18.10 12.23
CA PRO A 66 38.69 -18.43 11.83
C PRO A 66 38.40 -17.90 10.41
N PHE A 67 37.67 -18.68 9.63
CA PHE A 67 37.11 -18.28 8.34
C PHE A 67 35.60 -18.50 8.36
N PHE A 68 34.84 -17.42 8.28
CA PHE A 68 33.38 -17.44 8.28
C PHE A 68 32.86 -17.62 6.85
N GLU A 69 32.07 -18.66 6.61
CA GLU A 69 31.50 -18.95 5.28
C GLU A 69 30.17 -18.21 5.06
N VAL A 70 30.16 -16.90 5.26
CA VAL A 70 28.93 -16.09 5.20
C VAL A 70 28.27 -16.14 3.82
N GLY A 71 29.07 -16.21 2.76
CA GLY A 71 28.59 -16.29 1.38
C GLY A 71 28.06 -17.66 0.94
N ARG A 72 28.25 -18.73 1.73
CA ARG A 72 27.80 -20.08 1.36
C ARG A 72 26.32 -20.26 1.67
N GLN A 73 25.51 -20.69 0.69
CA GLN A 73 24.07 -20.86 0.84
C GLN A 73 23.73 -22.19 1.56
N GLY A 74 22.84 -22.14 2.54
CA GLY A 74 22.20 -23.30 3.16
C GLY A 74 20.94 -23.75 2.42
N LEU A 75 20.45 -24.96 2.73
CA LEU A 75 19.22 -25.49 2.14
C LEU A 75 18.03 -24.62 2.54
N LEU A 76 17.15 -24.31 1.59
CA LEU A 76 15.91 -23.61 1.88
C LEU A 76 14.82 -24.61 2.29
N GLN A 77 14.21 -24.36 3.44
CA GLN A 77 13.09 -25.15 3.97
C GLN A 77 11.83 -24.28 3.97
N THR A 78 10.71 -24.85 3.55
CA THR A 78 9.41 -24.15 3.58
C THR A 78 8.92 -23.98 5.02
N SER A 79 8.38 -22.82 5.34
CA SER A 79 7.72 -22.49 6.60
C SER A 79 6.21 -22.28 6.39
N THR A 80 5.44 -22.36 7.47
CA THR A 80 4.01 -22.02 7.48
C THR A 80 3.75 -20.55 7.79
N SER A 81 4.75 -19.81 8.27
CA SER A 81 4.62 -18.38 8.56
C SER A 81 4.89 -17.53 7.32
N ALA A 82 3.98 -16.61 7.00
CA ALA A 82 4.14 -15.67 5.88
C ALA A 82 5.26 -14.64 6.10
N THR A 83 5.65 -14.41 7.36
CA THR A 83 6.72 -13.48 7.73
C THR A 83 8.10 -14.11 7.76
N ASP A 84 8.19 -15.43 7.60
CA ASP A 84 9.46 -16.13 7.47
C ASP A 84 10.00 -15.95 6.05
N LEU A 85 11.24 -15.47 5.99
CA LEU A 85 11.91 -15.13 4.75
C LEU A 85 13.23 -15.87 4.64
N ALA A 86 13.54 -16.31 3.43
CA ALA A 86 14.87 -16.73 3.06
C ALA A 86 15.32 -15.96 1.84
N ILE A 87 16.62 -16.02 1.57
CA ILE A 87 17.17 -15.45 0.35
C ILE A 87 17.79 -16.60 -0.43
N SER A 88 17.49 -16.65 -1.73
CA SER A 88 18.06 -17.60 -2.67
C SER A 88 19.07 -16.85 -3.53
N GLY A 89 20.37 -17.11 -3.34
CA GLY A 89 21.46 -16.40 -4.00
C GLY A 89 22.17 -15.42 -3.07
N ASN A 90 22.89 -14.43 -3.60
CA ASN A 90 23.70 -13.55 -2.74
C ASN A 90 22.85 -12.48 -2.03
N GLY A 91 23.31 -12.00 -0.87
CA GLY A 91 22.68 -10.88 -0.15
C GLY A 91 22.64 -11.10 1.36
N LEU A 92 22.23 -10.09 2.12
CA LEU A 92 21.89 -10.22 3.54
C LEU A 92 20.72 -9.27 3.83
N PHE A 93 19.86 -9.65 4.78
CA PHE A 93 18.85 -8.75 5.32
C PHE A 93 19.51 -7.67 6.15
N VAL A 94 18.99 -6.45 6.06
CA VAL A 94 19.42 -5.34 6.90
C VAL A 94 18.53 -5.28 8.14
N VAL A 95 19.16 -5.27 9.31
CA VAL A 95 18.46 -5.27 10.59
C VAL A 95 19.06 -4.23 11.55
N THR A 96 18.29 -3.83 12.56
CA THR A 96 18.70 -2.86 13.59
C THR A 96 18.20 -3.30 14.96
N SER A 97 18.86 -2.87 16.03
CA SER A 97 18.37 -3.10 17.40
C SER A 97 17.29 -2.10 17.81
N ALA A 98 17.25 -0.93 17.18
CA ALA A 98 16.32 0.15 17.52
C ALA A 98 15.03 0.07 16.70
N ARG A 99 13.87 0.05 17.37
CA ARG A 99 12.56 -0.02 16.71
C ARG A 99 12.30 1.17 15.77
N THR A 100 12.65 2.38 16.19
CA THR A 100 12.59 3.59 15.35
C THR A 100 14.01 4.11 15.22
N PRO A 101 14.74 3.64 14.21
CA PRO A 101 16.16 3.88 14.17
C PRO A 101 16.46 5.28 13.65
N THR A 102 17.40 5.94 14.30
CA THR A 102 17.97 7.23 13.93
C THR A 102 19.19 7.03 13.03
N ALA A 103 19.74 8.15 12.51
CA ALA A 103 20.95 8.12 11.69
C ALA A 103 22.20 7.60 12.45
N ASN A 104 22.19 7.63 13.78
CA ASN A 104 23.30 7.18 14.62
C ASN A 104 23.22 5.69 15.00
N ASP A 105 22.07 5.05 14.77
CA ASP A 105 21.88 3.66 15.16
C ASP A 105 22.59 2.72 14.20
N GLN A 106 23.38 1.79 14.75
CA GLN A 106 24.11 0.82 13.95
C GLN A 106 23.14 -0.14 13.28
N ARG A 107 23.37 -0.38 11.98
CA ARG A 107 22.69 -1.43 11.22
C ARG A 107 23.61 -2.64 11.10
N PHE A 108 23.02 -3.81 11.20
CA PHE A 108 23.69 -5.09 11.04
C PHE A 108 23.08 -5.86 9.86
N PHE A 109 23.81 -6.87 9.41
CA PHE A 109 23.41 -7.71 8.29
C PHE A 109 23.19 -9.13 8.77
N THR A 110 22.15 -9.81 8.33
CA THR A 110 21.88 -11.20 8.75
C THR A 110 21.33 -12.04 7.62
N ARG A 111 21.52 -13.35 7.75
CA ARG A 111 20.88 -14.34 6.90
C ARG A 111 19.69 -15.03 7.58
N ALA A 112 19.54 -14.87 8.88
CA ALA A 112 18.38 -15.38 9.60
C ALA A 112 17.15 -14.53 9.23
N GLY A 113 16.21 -15.15 8.53
CA GLY A 113 14.96 -14.49 8.16
C GLY A 113 13.72 -15.03 8.88
N GLN A 114 13.92 -15.64 10.05
CA GLN A 114 12.81 -15.91 10.98
C GLN A 114 12.39 -14.58 11.62
N PHE A 115 11.32 -13.98 11.10
CA PHE A 115 10.75 -12.74 11.64
C PHE A 115 9.37 -13.00 12.20
N ALA A 116 9.16 -12.59 13.44
CA ALA A 116 7.86 -12.58 14.10
C ALA A 116 7.37 -11.14 14.26
N VAL A 117 6.06 -10.99 14.35
CA VAL A 117 5.42 -9.69 14.57
C VAL A 117 5.48 -9.38 16.07
N ASP A 118 6.08 -8.24 16.42
CA ASP A 118 6.12 -7.73 17.80
C ASP A 118 4.75 -7.16 18.22
N GLU A 119 4.52 -6.87 19.51
CA GLU A 119 3.27 -6.32 20.08
C GLU A 119 2.78 -5.05 19.37
N THR A 120 3.70 -4.38 18.68
CA THR A 120 3.47 -3.12 17.99
C THR A 120 3.53 -3.24 16.46
N GLY A 121 3.52 -4.48 15.95
CA GLY A 121 3.47 -4.80 14.52
C GLY A 121 4.76 -4.68 13.74
N SER A 122 5.89 -4.42 14.39
CA SER A 122 7.20 -4.41 13.70
C SER A 122 7.74 -5.82 13.57
N LEU A 123 8.36 -6.14 12.43
CA LEU A 123 8.98 -7.45 12.20
C LEU A 123 10.31 -7.56 12.96
N LYS A 124 10.39 -8.51 13.88
CA LYS A 124 11.52 -8.75 14.78
C LYS A 124 12.00 -10.18 14.68
N ASN A 125 13.32 -10.38 14.58
CA ASN A 125 13.89 -11.72 14.56
C ASN A 125 14.05 -12.31 15.98
N ALA A 126 14.34 -13.61 16.06
CA ALA A 126 14.55 -14.31 17.33
C ALA A 126 15.69 -13.72 18.19
N ALA A 127 16.67 -13.06 17.57
CA ALA A 127 17.78 -12.39 18.26
C ALA A 127 17.44 -10.96 18.74
N GLY A 128 16.24 -10.47 18.44
CA GLY A 128 15.74 -9.19 18.91
C GLY A 128 15.96 -8.00 17.98
N PHE A 129 16.43 -8.22 16.75
CA PHE A 129 16.65 -7.17 15.75
C PHE A 129 15.43 -7.00 14.83
N TYR A 130 15.16 -5.76 14.45
CA TYR A 130 14.05 -5.36 13.59
C TYR A 130 14.46 -5.32 12.12
N LEU A 131 13.61 -5.87 11.24
CA LEU A 131 13.81 -5.85 9.79
C LEU A 131 13.65 -4.43 9.23
N GLN A 132 14.58 -4.04 8.38
CA GLN A 132 14.58 -2.73 7.71
C GLN A 132 14.11 -2.86 6.26
N GLY A 133 13.36 -1.85 5.79
CA GLY A 133 12.83 -1.78 4.44
C GLY A 133 12.66 -0.33 3.96
N TRP A 134 12.58 -0.16 2.64
CA TRP A 134 12.15 1.11 2.06
C TRP A 134 10.63 1.19 2.09
N VAL A 135 10.10 2.36 2.44
CA VAL A 135 8.66 2.64 2.29
C VAL A 135 8.34 2.70 0.79
N THR A 136 7.27 2.05 0.37
CA THR A 136 6.83 2.05 -1.04
C THR A 136 5.60 2.90 -1.27
N ASP A 137 5.41 3.34 -2.50
CA ASP A 137 4.11 3.78 -2.98
C ASP A 137 3.12 2.61 -3.14
N THR A 138 1.90 2.92 -3.58
CA THR A 138 0.84 1.91 -3.83
C THR A 138 1.18 0.92 -4.95
N GLN A 139 2.25 1.17 -5.73
CA GLN A 139 2.73 0.32 -6.82
C GLN A 139 3.98 -0.50 -6.42
N GLY A 140 4.42 -0.41 -5.15
CA GLY A 140 5.59 -1.16 -4.66
C GLY A 140 6.93 -0.55 -5.06
N THR A 141 6.93 0.69 -5.57
CA THR A 141 8.16 1.40 -5.91
C THR A 141 8.59 2.28 -4.73
N PRO A 142 9.81 2.11 -4.20
CA PRO A 142 10.32 2.97 -3.15
C PRO A 142 10.75 4.34 -3.69
N ALA A 143 10.38 5.42 -2.99
CA ALA A 143 10.71 6.79 -3.38
C ALA A 143 12.13 7.18 -2.93
N GLY A 144 12.94 7.71 -3.83
CA GLY A 144 14.23 8.33 -3.49
C GLY A 144 15.31 7.37 -2.97
N VAL A 145 15.39 6.15 -3.51
CA VAL A 145 16.36 5.14 -3.03
C VAL A 145 17.80 5.54 -3.33
N ASN A 146 18.62 5.63 -2.29
CA ASN A 146 20.07 5.61 -2.41
C ASN A 146 20.62 4.24 -1.97
N ASN A 147 21.17 3.50 -2.92
CA ASN A 147 21.69 2.15 -2.71
C ASN A 147 22.89 2.07 -1.74
N ASN A 148 23.49 3.21 -1.36
CA ASN A 148 24.64 3.29 -0.47
C ASN A 148 24.28 3.89 0.90
N LEU A 149 23.01 4.18 1.16
CA LEU A 149 22.57 4.86 2.38
C LEU A 149 21.61 3.99 3.20
N LEU A 150 22.00 3.72 4.45
CA LEU A 150 21.21 2.91 5.38
C LEU A 150 20.16 3.73 6.16
N THR A 151 20.23 5.07 6.09
CA THR A 151 19.32 5.97 6.83
C THR A 151 17.95 6.11 6.17
N ASP A 152 17.84 5.80 4.88
CA ASP A 152 16.57 5.82 4.13
C ASP A 152 15.70 4.59 4.47
N LEU A 153 16.28 3.63 5.19
CA LEU A 153 15.58 2.44 5.63
C LEU A 153 14.85 2.71 6.95
N THR A 154 13.60 2.27 6.98
CA THR A 154 12.74 2.33 8.15
C THR A 154 12.37 0.91 8.59
N THR A 155 11.98 0.75 9.84
CA THR A 155 11.53 -0.55 10.35
C THR A 155 10.22 -0.94 9.70
N VAL A 156 10.17 -2.15 9.12
CA VAL A 156 8.95 -2.69 8.51
C VAL A 156 7.91 -2.90 9.61
N ASN A 157 6.83 -2.13 9.55
CA ASN A 157 5.69 -2.22 10.46
C ASN A 157 4.41 -2.58 9.70
N ILE A 158 3.75 -3.65 10.12
CA ILE A 158 2.57 -4.19 9.46
C ILE A 158 1.26 -3.95 10.22
N SER A 159 1.30 -3.38 11.44
CA SER A 159 0.08 -3.15 12.26
C SER A 159 -0.45 -1.71 12.23
N SER A 160 0.34 -0.76 11.73
CA SER A 160 -0.09 0.65 11.65
C SER A 160 -1.14 0.93 10.58
N LEU A 161 -1.58 -0.09 9.84
CA LEU A 161 -2.59 0.04 8.80
C LEU A 161 -3.99 -0.12 9.41
N ALA A 162 -4.64 1.00 9.74
CA ALA A 162 -5.97 1.04 10.34
C ALA A 162 -7.11 0.59 9.38
N GLY A 163 -6.81 0.45 8.09
CA GLY A 163 -7.72 -0.04 7.06
C GLY A 163 -7.31 0.43 5.67
N SER A 164 -7.93 -0.13 4.64
CA SER A 164 -7.82 0.39 3.26
C SER A 164 -9.19 0.88 2.80
N ALA A 165 -9.23 2.11 2.31
CA ALA A 165 -10.35 2.68 1.58
C ALA A 165 -9.76 3.57 0.47
N ALA A 166 -10.38 3.55 -0.71
CA ALA A 166 -9.99 4.44 -1.79
C ALA A 166 -11.23 4.93 -2.52
N ALA A 167 -11.33 6.25 -2.67
CA ALA A 167 -12.36 6.85 -3.50
C ALA A 167 -12.20 6.40 -4.95
N THR A 168 -13.32 6.23 -5.64
CA THR A 168 -13.29 5.94 -7.08
C THR A 168 -12.70 7.12 -7.84
N THR A 169 -11.70 6.87 -8.70
CA THR A 169 -11.10 7.90 -9.57
C THR A 169 -11.31 7.61 -11.05
N SER A 170 -11.71 6.39 -11.41
CA SER A 170 -12.07 6.04 -12.79
C SER A 170 -13.21 5.02 -12.83
N VAL A 171 -14.09 5.19 -13.81
CA VAL A 171 -15.17 4.25 -14.15
C VAL A 171 -15.10 3.96 -15.64
N THR A 172 -15.11 2.68 -16.01
CA THR A 172 -15.22 2.23 -17.40
C THR A 172 -16.57 1.56 -17.62
N LEU A 173 -17.30 2.03 -18.63
CA LEU A 173 -18.66 1.62 -18.93
C LEU A 173 -18.71 0.98 -20.31
N GLY A 174 -19.43 -0.14 -20.40
CA GLY A 174 -19.77 -0.79 -21.66
C GLY A 174 -21.24 -1.17 -21.68
N ALA A 175 -21.96 -0.70 -22.68
CA ALA A 175 -23.39 -0.97 -22.84
C ALA A 175 -23.80 -0.83 -24.29
N ASN A 176 -24.85 -1.54 -24.70
CA ASN A 176 -25.48 -1.31 -25.99
C ASN A 176 -26.72 -0.44 -25.81
N LEU A 177 -26.74 0.72 -26.46
CA LEU A 177 -27.91 1.59 -26.59
C LEU A 177 -28.71 1.19 -27.85
N PRO A 178 -30.03 1.04 -27.80
CA PRO A 178 -30.79 0.61 -28.97
C PRO A 178 -30.75 1.63 -30.12
N ALA A 179 -30.35 1.20 -31.33
CA ALA A 179 -30.36 2.06 -32.52
C ALA A 179 -31.76 2.61 -32.84
N GLU A 180 -32.78 1.75 -32.68
CA GLU A 180 -34.17 2.00 -33.02
C GLU A 180 -35.00 2.64 -31.88
N ALA A 181 -34.35 3.07 -30.80
CA ALA A 181 -35.04 3.74 -29.70
C ALA A 181 -35.79 4.98 -30.20
N THR A 182 -37.04 5.15 -29.75
CA THR A 182 -37.82 6.36 -30.04
C THR A 182 -37.19 7.57 -29.36
N ALA A 183 -37.39 8.76 -29.94
CA ALA A 183 -36.94 10.00 -29.30
C ALA A 183 -37.53 10.12 -27.87
N ASN A 184 -36.71 10.57 -26.93
CA ASN A 184 -36.97 10.63 -25.48
C ASN A 184 -37.03 9.28 -24.73
N ALA A 185 -36.80 8.15 -25.41
CA ALA A 185 -36.58 6.89 -24.70
C ALA A 185 -35.38 7.03 -23.76
N SER A 186 -35.53 6.60 -22.52
CA SER A 186 -34.51 6.75 -21.47
C SER A 186 -34.12 5.40 -20.91
N HIS A 187 -32.81 5.18 -20.76
CA HIS A 187 -32.24 3.96 -20.19
C HIS A 187 -31.30 4.30 -19.04
N ILE A 188 -31.35 3.50 -17.98
CA ILE A 188 -30.61 3.75 -16.75
C ILE A 188 -29.44 2.78 -16.65
N MET A 189 -28.26 3.32 -16.33
CA MET A 189 -27.08 2.59 -15.91
C MET A 189 -26.72 2.97 -14.49
N ASN A 190 -26.59 1.96 -13.64
CA ASN A 190 -26.18 2.13 -12.24
C ASN A 190 -24.67 1.90 -12.14
N VAL A 191 -23.97 2.81 -11.48
CA VAL A 191 -22.52 2.79 -11.30
C VAL A 191 -22.21 2.85 -9.82
N LEU A 192 -21.54 1.84 -9.30
CA LEU A 192 -21.03 1.86 -7.93
C LEU A 192 -19.81 2.78 -7.86
N VAL A 193 -19.85 3.76 -6.94
CA VAL A 193 -18.75 4.67 -6.65
C VAL A 193 -18.48 4.66 -5.15
N PHE A 194 -17.22 4.82 -4.77
CA PHE A 194 -16.78 4.89 -3.38
C PHE A 194 -16.30 6.30 -3.05
N ASP A 195 -16.64 6.78 -1.85
CA ASP A 195 -16.10 8.03 -1.32
C ASP A 195 -14.73 7.82 -0.66
N SER A 196 -14.11 8.91 -0.18
CA SER A 196 -12.79 8.84 0.47
C SER A 196 -12.81 8.12 1.82
N LEU A 197 -13.98 7.88 2.40
CA LEU A 197 -14.18 7.16 3.67
C LEU A 197 -14.44 5.67 3.44
N GLY A 198 -14.64 5.25 2.19
CA GLY A 198 -14.90 3.87 1.80
C GLY A 198 -16.37 3.47 1.90
N VAL A 199 -17.29 4.44 1.97
CA VAL A 199 -18.74 4.18 1.85
C VAL A 199 -19.09 4.00 0.38
N ASP A 200 -19.93 3.01 0.11
CA ASP A 200 -20.42 2.70 -1.22
C ASP A 200 -21.66 3.52 -1.57
N HIS A 201 -21.70 3.99 -2.80
CA HIS A 201 -22.73 4.87 -3.32
C HIS A 201 -23.12 4.45 -4.74
N ASN A 202 -24.41 4.48 -5.07
CA ASN A 202 -24.88 4.12 -6.41
C ASN A 202 -25.22 5.38 -7.22
N MET A 203 -24.38 5.69 -8.21
CA MET A 203 -24.60 6.76 -9.16
C MET A 203 -25.48 6.27 -10.30
N GLN A 204 -26.65 6.89 -10.46
CA GLN A 204 -27.56 6.59 -11.56
C GLN A 204 -27.25 7.50 -12.75
N MET A 205 -26.83 6.90 -13.87
CA MET A 205 -26.64 7.58 -15.14
C MET A 205 -27.79 7.28 -16.09
N THR A 206 -28.48 8.30 -16.55
CA THR A 206 -29.62 8.17 -17.48
C THR A 206 -29.22 8.63 -18.87
N TRP A 207 -29.48 7.76 -19.85
CA TRP A 207 -29.21 7.94 -21.27
C TRP A 207 -30.50 8.18 -22.00
N THR A 208 -30.67 9.36 -22.60
CA THR A 208 -31.92 9.75 -23.27
C THR A 208 -31.70 9.93 -24.76
N LYS A 209 -32.50 9.27 -25.59
CA LYS A 209 -32.40 9.35 -27.05
C LYS A 209 -32.84 10.74 -27.52
N GLN A 210 -31.98 11.43 -28.28
CA GLN A 210 -32.37 12.72 -28.88
C GLN A 210 -33.17 12.51 -30.17
N ALA A 211 -33.89 13.56 -30.60
CA ALA A 211 -34.62 13.55 -31.88
C ALA A 211 -33.69 13.41 -33.09
N THR A 212 -32.44 13.90 -32.97
CA THR A 212 -31.39 13.70 -33.97
C THR A 212 -30.95 12.24 -33.96
N PRO A 213 -30.96 11.53 -35.11
CA PRO A 213 -30.47 10.16 -35.20
C PRO A 213 -29.05 10.03 -34.65
N ASN A 214 -28.73 8.86 -34.06
CA ASN A 214 -27.41 8.54 -33.48
C ASN A 214 -26.92 9.45 -32.35
N ASN A 215 -27.75 10.37 -31.85
CA ASN A 215 -27.39 11.23 -30.73
C ASN A 215 -28.12 10.79 -29.46
N TRP A 216 -27.39 10.84 -28.35
CA TRP A 216 -27.86 10.51 -27.01
C TRP A 216 -27.42 11.57 -26.02
N ASP A 217 -28.27 11.87 -25.07
CA ASP A 217 -27.98 12.73 -23.93
C ASP A 217 -27.61 11.89 -22.71
N ILE A 218 -26.80 12.47 -21.82
CA ILE A 218 -26.30 11.82 -20.60
C ILE A 218 -26.55 12.73 -19.42
N SER A 219 -27.24 12.23 -18.41
CA SER A 219 -27.40 12.90 -17.13
C SER A 219 -27.05 11.96 -15.98
N ALA A 220 -26.63 12.52 -14.85
CA ALA A 220 -26.45 11.78 -13.62
C ALA A 220 -27.40 12.34 -12.56
N THR A 221 -28.11 11.45 -11.87
CA THR A 221 -28.92 11.81 -10.71
C THR A 221 -28.02 12.02 -9.51
N ALA A 222 -28.32 13.01 -8.67
CA ALA A 222 -27.61 13.20 -7.41
C ALA A 222 -27.83 12.00 -6.48
N ILE A 223 -26.76 11.59 -5.81
CA ILE A 223 -26.69 10.39 -4.97
C ILE A 223 -27.11 10.76 -3.54
N PRO A 224 -27.70 9.84 -2.74
CA PRO A 224 -27.86 10.05 -1.31
C PRO A 224 -26.56 10.53 -0.64
N ASN A 225 -26.65 11.50 0.27
CA ASN A 225 -25.50 12.12 0.95
C ASN A 225 -24.50 12.84 0.02
N THR A 226 -24.94 13.31 -1.16
CA THR A 226 -24.17 14.24 -2.00
C THR A 226 -24.84 15.59 -2.08
N SER A 227 -24.03 16.64 -2.21
CA SER A 227 -24.53 17.98 -2.43
C SER A 227 -24.76 18.25 -3.90
N VAL A 228 -23.78 17.94 -4.74
CA VAL A 228 -23.88 18.08 -6.19
C VAL A 228 -23.07 17.01 -6.91
N VAL A 229 -23.61 16.55 -8.04
CA VAL A 229 -22.91 15.74 -9.03
C VAL A 229 -22.83 16.55 -10.31
N THR A 230 -21.62 16.79 -10.83
CA THR A 230 -21.40 17.56 -12.05
C THR A 230 -20.61 16.74 -13.07
N LEU A 231 -21.22 16.48 -14.22
CA LEU A 231 -20.59 15.89 -15.39
C LEU A 231 -19.93 16.99 -16.22
N SER A 232 -18.65 16.82 -16.54
CA SER A 232 -17.88 17.78 -17.34
C SER A 232 -17.17 17.10 -18.51
N ASN A 233 -16.93 17.85 -19.59
CA ASN A 233 -16.14 17.39 -20.73
C ASN A 233 -14.64 17.43 -20.42
N ALA A 234 -13.80 16.96 -21.37
CA ALA A 234 -12.35 16.91 -21.19
C ALA A 234 -11.68 18.30 -21.05
N ALA A 235 -12.36 19.38 -21.47
CA ALA A 235 -11.91 20.75 -21.31
C ALA A 235 -12.39 21.40 -19.99
N GLY A 236 -13.09 20.64 -19.12
CA GLY A 236 -13.64 21.13 -17.86
C GLY A 236 -14.93 21.95 -18.01
N GLN A 237 -15.57 21.94 -19.17
CA GLN A 237 -16.87 22.58 -19.37
C GLN A 237 -17.98 21.66 -18.84
N VAL A 238 -18.94 22.25 -18.12
CA VAL A 238 -20.05 21.52 -17.48
C VAL A 238 -21.05 21.07 -18.53
N TYR A 239 -21.29 19.77 -18.58
CA TYR A 239 -22.28 19.11 -19.43
C TYR A 239 -23.59 18.85 -18.69
N ALA A 240 -23.53 18.26 -17.50
CA ALA A 240 -24.67 18.00 -16.62
C ALA A 240 -24.34 18.37 -15.17
N SER A 241 -25.30 18.80 -14.37
CA SER A 241 -25.12 19.12 -12.96
C SER A 241 -26.46 18.92 -12.25
N SER A 242 -26.43 18.17 -11.17
CA SER A 242 -27.60 17.80 -10.39
C SER A 242 -27.28 17.97 -8.92
N GLY A 243 -28.08 18.77 -8.22
CA GLY A 243 -28.02 18.97 -6.78
C GLY A 243 -29.08 18.16 -6.04
N ARG A 244 -28.84 17.89 -4.76
CA ARG A 244 -29.81 17.25 -3.86
C ARG A 244 -29.90 18.06 -2.57
N LEU A 245 -31.10 18.21 -2.04
CA LEU A 245 -31.36 18.78 -0.71
C LEU A 245 -32.13 17.74 0.11
N ASP A 246 -31.57 17.31 1.23
CA ASP A 246 -32.16 16.30 2.11
C ASP A 246 -32.77 16.92 3.36
N PHE A 247 -33.98 16.48 3.71
CA PHE A 247 -34.72 16.96 4.87
C PHE A 247 -34.88 15.86 5.93
N SER A 248 -34.47 16.14 7.18
CA SER A 248 -34.37 15.10 8.24
C SER A 248 -35.58 15.02 9.17
N ARG A 249 -36.34 16.11 9.33
CA ARG A 249 -37.58 16.19 10.13
C ARG A 249 -38.42 17.38 9.69
N ILE A 250 -39.68 17.41 10.15
CA ILE A 250 -40.57 18.57 9.99
C ILE A 250 -40.17 19.64 11.03
N PRO A 251 -40.07 20.92 10.66
CA PRO A 251 -39.93 22.01 11.62
C PRO A 251 -41.17 22.01 12.51
N THR A 252 -40.97 21.96 13.84
CA THR A 252 -42.08 21.94 14.79
C THR A 252 -42.20 23.30 15.46
N ALA A 253 -43.33 23.97 15.26
CA ALA A 253 -43.68 25.14 16.05
C ALA A 253 -44.16 24.72 17.44
N SER A 254 -43.97 25.61 18.41
CA SER A 254 -44.57 25.47 19.74
C SER A 254 -45.96 26.09 19.83
N THR A 255 -46.38 26.93 18.88
CA THR A 255 -47.73 27.55 18.82
C THR A 255 -47.99 28.09 17.41
N GLY A 256 -49.15 27.75 16.83
CA GLY A 256 -49.56 28.16 15.49
C GLY A 256 -49.51 29.66 15.24
N GLY A 257 -49.06 30.04 14.06
CA GLY A 257 -48.95 31.41 13.54
C GLY A 257 -47.58 32.07 13.74
N THR A 258 -46.51 31.32 13.97
CA THR A 258 -45.16 31.86 14.27
C THR A 258 -44.17 31.55 13.14
N VAL A 259 -43.28 32.50 12.85
CA VAL A 259 -42.09 32.31 12.00
C VAL A 259 -41.13 31.35 12.69
N LEU A 260 -40.74 30.27 12.02
CA LEU A 260 -39.92 29.21 12.61
C LEU A 260 -38.42 29.56 12.59
N GLY A 261 -38.03 30.52 11.75
CA GLY A 261 -36.66 31.02 11.63
C GLY A 261 -35.72 30.12 10.83
N ASP A 262 -36.19 28.92 10.43
CA ASP A 262 -35.50 28.07 9.47
C ASP A 262 -35.62 28.71 8.07
N THR A 263 -34.48 28.82 7.37
CA THR A 263 -34.42 29.43 6.04
C THR A 263 -33.63 28.59 5.05
N VAL A 264 -34.05 28.60 3.79
CA VAL A 264 -33.33 27.99 2.66
C VAL A 264 -33.16 29.05 1.59
N THR A 265 -31.93 29.33 1.17
CA THR A 265 -31.68 30.32 0.11
C THR A 265 -31.37 29.62 -1.20
N LEU A 266 -32.19 29.85 -2.22
CA LEU A 266 -32.04 29.27 -3.56
C LEU A 266 -31.92 30.40 -4.59
N ALA A 267 -30.84 30.40 -5.36
CA ALA A 267 -30.57 31.42 -6.38
C ALA A 267 -30.67 32.87 -5.84
N GLY A 268 -30.31 33.09 -4.58
CA GLY A 268 -30.38 34.39 -3.91
C GLY A 268 -31.77 34.78 -3.36
N VAL A 269 -32.77 33.91 -3.49
CA VAL A 269 -34.10 34.06 -2.86
C VAL A 269 -34.13 33.24 -1.58
N THR A 270 -34.41 33.89 -0.45
CA THR A 270 -34.52 33.22 0.85
C THR A 270 -35.97 32.81 1.11
N PHE A 271 -36.17 31.52 1.31
CA PHE A 271 -37.44 30.90 1.72
C PHE A 271 -37.43 30.71 3.21
N GLU A 272 -38.45 31.20 3.91
CA GLU A 272 -38.55 31.16 5.37
C GLU A 272 -39.81 30.39 5.79
N PHE A 273 -39.62 29.41 6.67
CA PHE A 273 -40.70 28.50 7.09
C PHE A 273 -41.57 29.12 8.18
N THR A 274 -42.89 29.01 8.03
CA THR A 274 -43.90 29.50 8.99
C THR A 274 -44.87 28.38 9.37
N ASP A 275 -45.37 28.40 10.61
CA ASP A 275 -46.47 27.55 11.04
C ASP A 275 -47.81 28.29 10.90
N GLY A 276 -48.14 28.68 9.67
CA GLY A 276 -49.36 29.40 9.33
C GLY A 276 -49.08 30.81 8.81
N ALA A 277 -50.03 31.33 8.02
CA ALA A 277 -49.94 32.63 7.32
C ALA A 277 -49.39 33.76 8.22
N GLY A 278 -48.10 34.04 8.05
CA GLY A 278 -47.32 34.96 8.85
C GLY A 278 -46.36 35.75 7.97
N ALA A 279 -46.32 37.07 8.15
CA ALA A 279 -45.44 37.92 7.36
C ALA A 279 -43.96 37.62 7.69
N VAL A 280 -43.24 37.07 6.72
CA VAL A 280 -41.79 36.88 6.76
C VAL A 280 -41.07 38.21 6.54
N GLY A 281 -39.91 38.38 7.19
CA GLY A 281 -39.15 39.62 7.16
C GLY A 281 -38.25 39.77 5.92
N GLY A 282 -37.79 40.99 5.62
CA GLY A 282 -36.62 41.20 4.76
C GLY A 282 -36.75 40.88 3.27
N GLY A 283 -37.96 40.65 2.74
CA GLY A 283 -38.15 40.25 1.34
C GLY A 283 -38.05 38.73 1.10
N ASN A 284 -38.07 37.94 2.17
CA ASN A 284 -38.14 36.49 2.12
C ASN A 284 -39.48 36.01 1.52
N VAL A 285 -39.49 34.79 1.00
CA VAL A 285 -40.70 34.10 0.51
C VAL A 285 -41.20 33.17 1.60
N GLU A 286 -42.49 33.30 1.94
CA GLU A 286 -43.12 32.45 2.96
C GLU A 286 -43.30 31.01 2.47
N VAL A 287 -42.97 30.05 3.33
CA VAL A 287 -43.30 28.63 3.17
C VAL A 287 -44.18 28.19 4.35
N ASP A 288 -45.50 28.23 4.15
CA ASP A 288 -46.47 27.79 5.15
C ASP A 288 -46.50 26.26 5.25
N ILE A 289 -46.12 25.75 6.41
CA ILE A 289 -46.13 24.31 6.72
C ILE A 289 -47.15 23.93 7.79
N SER A 290 -48.09 24.81 8.14
CA SER A 290 -49.11 24.55 9.19
C SER A 290 -49.99 23.32 8.92
N ALA A 291 -50.19 22.97 7.64
CA ALA A 291 -50.93 21.77 7.23
C ALA A 291 -50.05 20.52 7.01
N SER A 292 -48.73 20.63 7.19
CA SER A 292 -47.77 19.56 6.91
C SER A 292 -47.58 18.66 8.12
N VAL A 293 -47.91 17.37 7.96
CA VAL A 293 -47.72 16.32 8.98
C VAL A 293 -46.64 15.30 8.60
N THR A 294 -46.07 15.40 7.39
CA THR A 294 -44.90 14.63 6.94
C THR A 294 -43.84 15.56 6.34
N THR A 295 -42.56 15.14 6.36
CA THR A 295 -41.46 15.89 5.71
C THR A 295 -41.72 16.09 4.21
N ALA A 296 -42.26 15.07 3.54
CA ALA A 296 -42.64 15.16 2.13
C ALA A 296 -43.69 16.26 1.85
N GLN A 297 -44.64 16.49 2.77
CA GLN A 297 -45.62 17.59 2.64
C GLN A 297 -44.97 18.96 2.82
N ALA A 298 -44.02 19.09 3.75
CA ALA A 298 -43.26 20.33 3.93
C ALA A 298 -42.40 20.64 2.69
N ILE A 299 -41.81 19.63 2.06
CA ILE A 299 -41.07 19.79 0.79
C ILE A 299 -42.01 20.18 -0.35
N ALA A 300 -43.23 19.62 -0.39
CA ALA A 300 -44.24 20.02 -1.37
C ALA A 300 -44.68 21.48 -1.18
N ALA A 301 -44.80 21.95 0.06
CA ALA A 301 -45.04 23.36 0.36
C ALA A 301 -43.87 24.25 -0.12
N LEU A 302 -42.62 23.86 0.17
CA LEU A 302 -41.43 24.54 -0.33
C LEU A 302 -41.40 24.58 -1.87
N LYS A 303 -41.70 23.46 -2.52
CA LYS A 303 -41.77 23.37 -3.98
C LYS A 303 -42.84 24.31 -4.55
N THR A 304 -44.00 24.38 -3.90
CA THR A 304 -45.08 25.28 -4.29
C THR A 304 -44.66 26.75 -4.15
N ALA A 305 -43.96 27.09 -3.06
CA ALA A 305 -43.43 28.42 -2.85
C ALA A 305 -42.33 28.78 -3.86
N ILE A 306 -41.46 27.83 -4.22
CA ILE A 306 -40.45 28.01 -5.29
C ILE A 306 -41.13 28.27 -6.63
N ASP A 307 -42.14 27.48 -7.00
CA ASP A 307 -42.86 27.63 -8.26
C ASP A 307 -43.64 28.96 -8.35
N GLY A 308 -44.11 29.46 -7.20
CA GLY A 308 -44.79 30.75 -7.07
C GLY A 308 -43.85 31.96 -6.98
N SER A 309 -42.55 31.73 -6.84
CA SER A 309 -41.53 32.77 -6.69
C SER A 309 -40.78 33.03 -8.01
N ALA A 310 -40.04 34.13 -8.07
CA ALA A 310 -39.24 34.54 -9.24
C ALA A 310 -37.90 33.79 -9.35
N VAL A 311 -37.85 32.52 -8.94
CA VAL A 311 -36.65 31.68 -9.11
C VAL A 311 -36.50 31.36 -10.62
N PRO A 312 -35.30 31.49 -11.21
CA PRO A 312 -35.12 31.29 -12.64
C PRO A 312 -35.54 29.89 -13.14
N GLU A 313 -36.40 29.88 -14.17
CA GLU A 313 -36.87 28.72 -14.95
C GLU A 313 -37.69 27.67 -14.16
N THR A 314 -39.01 27.73 -14.33
CA THR A 314 -39.99 26.78 -13.77
C THR A 314 -39.72 25.36 -14.27
N GLY A 315 -39.48 24.40 -13.36
CA GLY A 315 -39.28 22.98 -13.70
C GLY A 315 -37.91 22.38 -13.33
N ARG A 316 -36.99 23.17 -12.75
CA ARG A 316 -35.66 22.70 -12.30
C ARG A 316 -35.67 21.96 -10.97
N PHE A 317 -36.74 22.10 -10.20
CA PHE A 317 -36.87 21.48 -8.88
C PHE A 317 -37.82 20.29 -8.98
N ILE A 318 -37.38 19.13 -8.52
CA ILE A 318 -38.17 17.89 -8.60
C ILE A 318 -38.18 17.27 -7.21
N ILE A 319 -39.37 16.98 -6.68
CA ILE A 319 -39.51 16.23 -5.43
C ILE A 319 -39.11 14.79 -5.71
N GLY A 320 -38.27 14.21 -4.86
CA GLY A 320 -37.92 12.81 -4.97
C GLY A 320 -39.13 11.88 -4.87
N THR A 321 -39.02 10.70 -5.46
CA THR A 321 -40.09 9.68 -5.48
C THR A 321 -39.63 8.40 -4.80
N GLY A 322 -40.54 7.64 -4.21
CA GLY A 322 -40.19 6.36 -3.56
C GLY A 322 -39.44 6.54 -2.24
N ALA A 323 -38.20 6.05 -2.14
CA ALA A 323 -37.41 6.15 -0.91
C ALA A 323 -36.85 7.57 -0.65
N ASP A 324 -36.73 8.40 -1.69
CA ASP A 324 -36.18 9.76 -1.63
C ASP A 324 -37.25 10.86 -1.51
N VAL A 325 -38.46 10.54 -1.05
CA VAL A 325 -39.57 11.53 -0.90
C VAL A 325 -39.27 12.67 0.07
N ASN A 326 -38.20 12.53 0.86
CA ASN A 326 -37.71 13.55 1.78
C ASN A 326 -36.58 14.39 1.17
N SER A 327 -36.44 14.39 -0.16
CA SER A 327 -35.38 15.08 -0.87
C SER A 327 -35.92 15.94 -2.01
N LEU A 328 -35.32 17.11 -2.21
CA LEU A 328 -35.55 17.98 -3.35
C LEU A 328 -34.35 17.91 -4.29
N PHE A 329 -34.57 17.45 -5.51
CA PHE A 329 -33.56 17.42 -6.56
C PHE A 329 -33.58 18.72 -7.37
N ILE A 330 -32.40 19.22 -7.70
CA ILE A 330 -32.21 20.44 -8.47
C ILE A 330 -31.46 20.05 -9.74
N THR A 331 -32.09 20.19 -10.90
CA THR A 331 -31.44 19.96 -12.18
C THR A 331 -30.89 21.26 -12.76
N GLN A 332 -29.74 21.17 -13.43
CA GLN A 332 -29.15 22.31 -14.14
C GLN A 332 -30.04 22.82 -15.27
N SER A 333 -29.72 24.03 -15.74
CA SER A 333 -30.31 24.60 -16.96
C SER A 333 -29.29 24.69 -18.08
N ALA A 334 -29.75 24.43 -19.31
CA ALA A 334 -29.01 24.67 -20.54
C ALA A 334 -28.98 26.14 -20.99
N THR A 335 -29.85 27.00 -20.42
CA THR A 335 -30.04 28.41 -20.82
C THR A 335 -29.98 29.41 -19.67
N GLY A 336 -29.99 28.95 -18.43
CA GLY A 336 -30.08 29.75 -17.21
C GLY A 336 -28.76 29.89 -16.45
N ALA A 337 -28.76 30.75 -15.42
CA ALA A 337 -27.61 30.93 -14.52
C ALA A 337 -27.47 29.75 -13.54
N ALA A 338 -26.27 29.63 -12.95
CA ALA A 338 -26.01 28.70 -11.86
C ALA A 338 -26.95 28.97 -10.67
N ILE A 339 -27.41 27.91 -10.00
CA ILE A 339 -28.19 28.03 -8.76
C ILE A 339 -27.25 27.79 -7.60
N ALA A 340 -26.93 28.88 -6.88
CA ALA A 340 -26.35 28.77 -5.57
C ALA A 340 -27.43 28.37 -4.56
N VAL A 341 -27.13 27.36 -3.77
CA VAL A 341 -27.92 26.90 -2.65
C VAL A 341 -27.11 27.18 -1.40
N ALA A 342 -27.63 28.04 -0.54
CA ALA A 342 -27.03 28.34 0.75
C ALA A 342 -28.06 28.13 1.84
N ASP A 343 -27.63 27.50 2.92
CA ASP A 343 -28.36 27.58 4.16
C ASP A 343 -28.10 28.97 4.78
N GLY A 344 -29.16 29.67 5.20
CA GLY A 344 -28.98 30.82 6.10
C GLY A 344 -28.46 30.31 7.45
N PRO A 345 -27.83 31.12 8.32
CA PRO A 345 -27.02 30.65 9.47
C PRO A 345 -27.67 29.51 10.25
N VAL A 346 -27.33 28.28 9.89
CA VAL A 346 -27.72 27.07 10.63
C VAL A 346 -26.72 27.00 11.75
N ALA A 347 -27.05 27.60 12.89
CA ALA A 347 -26.39 27.20 14.13
C ALA A 347 -26.42 25.67 14.18
N ALA A 348 -25.26 25.04 14.34
CA ALA A 348 -25.12 23.58 14.33
C ALA A 348 -26.28 22.92 15.09
N GLY A 349 -27.19 22.25 14.36
CA GLY A 349 -28.42 21.68 14.92
C GLY A 349 -29.76 22.26 14.45
N SER A 350 -29.84 23.18 13.47
CA SER A 350 -31.15 23.51 12.88
C SER A 350 -31.77 22.27 12.19
N PRO A 351 -33.08 22.05 12.41
CA PRO A 351 -33.71 20.75 12.25
C PRO A 351 -33.99 20.32 10.82
N PHE A 352 -33.90 21.20 9.83
CA PHE A 352 -34.61 21.00 8.57
C PHE A 352 -33.74 20.45 7.43
N VAL A 353 -32.54 21.00 7.20
CA VAL A 353 -31.67 20.62 6.08
C VAL A 353 -30.45 19.86 6.60
N SER A 354 -30.29 18.60 6.21
CA SER A 354 -29.15 17.76 6.58
C SER A 354 -28.02 17.88 5.57
N GLN A 355 -27.69 19.10 5.15
CA GLN A 355 -26.58 19.33 4.23
C GLN A 355 -25.57 20.24 4.88
N VAL A 356 -24.31 19.80 4.86
CA VAL A 356 -23.26 20.33 5.74
C VAL A 356 -22.64 21.62 5.19
N ASP A 357 -22.86 21.97 3.91
CA ASP A 357 -22.24 23.14 3.26
C ASP A 357 -23.11 23.74 2.14
N PRO A 358 -22.98 25.05 1.86
CA PRO A 358 -23.56 25.67 0.66
C PRO A 358 -22.94 25.07 -0.61
N PHE A 359 -23.75 24.82 -1.63
CA PHE A 359 -23.30 24.25 -2.90
C PHE A 359 -23.90 25.01 -4.09
N THR A 360 -23.34 24.82 -5.28
CA THR A 360 -23.84 25.47 -6.49
C THR A 360 -24.07 24.45 -7.60
N VAL A 361 -25.30 24.38 -8.10
CA VAL A 361 -25.62 23.68 -9.35
C VAL A 361 -25.23 24.58 -10.51
N VAL A 362 -24.19 24.20 -11.23
CA VAL A 362 -23.60 25.02 -12.30
C VAL A 362 -24.43 24.92 -13.58
N ALA A 363 -24.48 26.00 -14.35
CA ALA A 363 -25.14 26.02 -15.65
C ALA A 363 -24.36 25.20 -16.69
N THR A 364 -25.07 24.64 -17.68
CA THR A 364 -24.42 23.96 -18.80
C THR A 364 -23.57 24.95 -19.59
N THR A 365 -22.30 24.62 -19.78
CA THR A 365 -21.35 25.40 -20.59
C THR A 365 -20.78 24.62 -21.76
N ALA A 366 -21.00 23.30 -21.80
CA ALA A 366 -20.73 22.45 -22.95
C ALA A 366 -21.92 22.46 -23.92
N SER A 367 -21.64 22.52 -25.23
CA SER A 367 -22.66 22.44 -26.29
C SER A 367 -22.58 21.10 -27.02
N GLY A 368 -23.72 20.59 -27.50
CA GLY A 368 -23.82 19.36 -28.29
C GLY A 368 -24.40 18.17 -27.52
N SER A 369 -24.53 17.02 -28.18
CA SER A 369 -25.06 15.79 -27.57
C SER A 369 -23.99 15.09 -26.71
N GLY A 370 -24.41 14.39 -25.67
CA GLY A 370 -23.55 13.75 -24.68
C GLY A 370 -22.77 12.57 -25.26
N ALA A 371 -23.42 11.82 -26.15
CA ALA A 371 -22.80 10.82 -26.99
C ALA A 371 -23.31 10.91 -28.43
N VAL A 372 -22.40 10.76 -29.38
CA VAL A 372 -22.68 10.67 -30.81
C VAL A 372 -22.10 9.36 -31.33
N PHE A 373 -22.89 8.62 -32.09
CA PHE A 373 -22.48 7.38 -32.74
C PHE A 373 -22.37 7.54 -34.25
N ASN A 374 -21.49 6.75 -34.85
CA ASN A 374 -21.38 6.61 -36.29
C ASN A 374 -22.57 5.83 -36.86
N GLY A 375 -22.77 5.91 -38.18
CA GLY A 375 -23.82 5.12 -38.87
C GLY A 375 -23.64 3.60 -38.81
N ASP A 376 -22.48 3.13 -38.35
CA ASP A 376 -22.17 1.72 -38.10
C ASP A 376 -22.42 1.29 -36.64
N GLY A 377 -22.94 2.18 -35.78
CA GLY A 377 -23.21 1.92 -34.36
C GLY A 377 -22.01 2.05 -33.44
N THR A 378 -20.82 2.39 -33.95
CA THR A 378 -19.62 2.62 -33.14
C THR A 378 -19.58 4.03 -32.53
N PRO A 379 -18.88 4.25 -31.41
CA PRO A 379 -18.68 5.57 -30.84
C PRO A 379 -17.99 6.55 -31.78
N ASN A 380 -18.54 7.76 -31.90
CA ASN A 380 -17.89 8.87 -32.58
C ASN A 380 -17.30 9.85 -31.58
N THR A 381 -18.12 10.40 -30.67
CA THR A 381 -17.67 11.41 -29.71
C THR A 381 -18.47 11.28 -28.42
N PHE A 382 -17.79 11.43 -27.28
CA PHE A 382 -18.41 11.62 -25.97
C PHE A 382 -18.06 13.02 -25.46
N ASN A 383 -19.09 13.80 -25.12
CA ASN A 383 -18.95 15.15 -24.56
C ASN A 383 -18.94 15.16 -23.02
N VAL A 384 -18.85 13.98 -22.41
CA VAL A 384 -18.70 13.78 -20.97
C VAL A 384 -17.41 13.00 -20.75
N ALA A 385 -16.56 13.46 -19.85
CA ALA A 385 -15.27 12.83 -19.55
C ALA A 385 -15.03 12.66 -18.05
N THR A 386 -15.65 13.49 -17.20
CA THR A 386 -15.47 13.42 -15.74
C THR A 386 -16.80 13.63 -15.03
N ALA A 387 -16.94 13.03 -13.84
CA ALA A 387 -17.98 13.33 -12.87
C ALA A 387 -17.32 13.82 -11.57
N THR A 388 -17.60 15.06 -11.18
CA THR A 388 -17.21 15.59 -9.88
C THR A 388 -18.37 15.41 -8.90
N ILE A 389 -18.10 14.82 -7.75
CA ILE A 389 -19.09 14.51 -6.71
C ILE A 389 -18.66 15.24 -5.44
N ASP A 390 -19.53 16.14 -4.98
CA ASP A 390 -19.34 16.84 -3.71
C ASP A 390 -20.14 16.11 -2.64
N TRP A 391 -19.44 15.56 -1.65
CA TRP A 391 -20.05 14.73 -0.61
C TRP A 391 -20.57 15.59 0.54
N ALA A 392 -21.75 15.25 1.06
CA ALA A 392 -22.36 15.93 2.21
C ALA A 392 -22.10 15.20 3.54
N ASN A 393 -21.35 14.09 3.52
CA ASN A 393 -21.04 13.25 4.69
C ASN A 393 -19.67 13.55 5.33
N GLY A 394 -19.00 14.62 4.90
CA GLY A 394 -17.65 14.98 5.35
C GLY A 394 -16.50 14.28 4.62
N ALA A 395 -16.77 13.45 3.61
CA ALA A 395 -15.76 12.92 2.71
C ALA A 395 -15.19 14.03 1.79
N THR A 396 -13.95 13.85 1.32
CA THR A 396 -13.35 14.79 0.35
C THR A 396 -14.00 14.62 -1.01
N ASN A 397 -14.31 15.72 -1.70
CA ASN A 397 -14.93 15.70 -3.03
C ASN A 397 -14.14 14.82 -4.01
N SER A 398 -14.86 14.01 -4.78
CA SER A 398 -14.28 13.04 -5.70
C SER A 398 -14.36 13.56 -7.14
N THR A 399 -13.30 13.36 -7.93
CA THR A 399 -13.34 13.55 -9.39
C THR A 399 -13.12 12.19 -10.06
N VAL A 400 -14.16 11.69 -10.73
CA VAL A 400 -14.17 10.38 -11.38
C VAL A 400 -14.02 10.56 -12.88
N ALA A 401 -12.98 9.98 -13.48
CA ALA A 401 -12.85 9.88 -14.93
C ALA A 401 -13.85 8.84 -15.48
N LEU A 402 -14.67 9.25 -16.44
CA LEU A 402 -15.66 8.40 -17.10
C LEU A 402 -15.13 7.96 -18.46
N ASN A 403 -14.96 6.65 -18.64
CA ASN A 403 -14.50 6.05 -19.88
C ASN A 403 -15.65 5.25 -20.52
N PHE A 404 -16.13 5.72 -21.67
CA PHE A 404 -17.20 5.10 -22.44
C PHE A 404 -16.70 4.28 -23.64
N GLY A 405 -15.39 4.06 -23.74
CA GLY A 405 -14.76 3.36 -24.87
C GLY A 405 -14.01 4.28 -25.83
N THR A 406 -13.52 3.67 -26.90
CA THR A 406 -12.68 4.31 -27.92
C THR A 406 -13.56 4.79 -29.07
N SER A 407 -13.42 6.06 -29.44
CA SER A 407 -14.04 6.61 -30.64
C SER A 407 -13.32 6.15 -31.90
N GLY A 408 -14.07 5.67 -32.89
CA GLY A 408 -13.52 5.33 -34.20
C GLY A 408 -14.47 4.47 -35.04
N PRO A 409 -14.42 4.59 -36.38
CA PRO A 409 -15.19 3.73 -37.27
C PRO A 409 -14.81 2.24 -37.12
N LEU A 410 -15.78 1.38 -37.41
CA LEU A 410 -15.60 -0.07 -37.42
C LEU A 410 -14.42 -0.47 -38.34
N GLY A 411 -13.46 -1.22 -37.80
CA GLY A 411 -12.29 -1.71 -38.52
C GLY A 411 -11.01 -0.86 -38.39
N THR A 412 -11.09 0.31 -37.74
CA THR A 412 -9.90 1.15 -37.43
C THR A 412 -9.59 1.24 -35.93
N ALA A 413 -10.61 1.06 -35.08
CA ALA A 413 -10.49 0.95 -33.64
C ALA A 413 -11.19 -0.35 -33.15
N GLN A 414 -10.72 -0.91 -32.04
CA GLN A 414 -11.47 -1.97 -31.36
C GLN A 414 -12.76 -1.36 -30.82
N THR A 415 -13.92 -1.90 -31.21
CA THR A 415 -15.20 -1.49 -30.62
C THR A 415 -15.21 -1.93 -29.16
N ASN A 416 -14.90 -1.02 -28.26
CA ASN A 416 -14.97 -1.22 -26.82
C ASN A 416 -15.84 -0.12 -26.19
N GLY A 417 -16.45 -0.43 -25.05
CA GLY A 417 -17.29 0.52 -24.31
C GLY A 417 -18.75 0.56 -24.78
N VAL A 418 -19.33 1.76 -24.82
CA VAL A 418 -20.75 1.98 -25.13
C VAL A 418 -20.94 1.96 -26.64
N THR A 419 -21.93 1.22 -27.15
CA THR A 419 -22.22 1.10 -28.59
C THR A 419 -23.69 1.41 -28.87
N GLN A 420 -24.04 1.57 -30.15
CA GLN A 420 -25.42 1.74 -30.58
C GLN A 420 -25.80 0.78 -31.71
N PHE A 421 -26.01 -0.50 -31.38
CA PHE A 421 -26.49 -1.49 -32.34
C PHE A 421 -28.00 -1.69 -32.27
N SER A 422 -28.56 -2.28 -33.34
CA SER A 422 -29.98 -2.66 -33.44
C SER A 422 -30.27 -3.90 -32.58
N SER A 423 -30.21 -3.71 -31.26
CA SER A 423 -30.55 -4.68 -30.23
C SER A 423 -31.12 -3.93 -29.01
N ASP A 424 -31.71 -4.67 -28.08
CA ASP A 424 -32.23 -4.11 -26.85
C ASP A 424 -31.12 -3.50 -25.99
N PHE A 425 -31.53 -2.69 -25.02
CA PHE A 425 -30.62 -2.08 -24.08
C PHE A 425 -30.05 -3.14 -23.15
N PHE A 426 -28.72 -3.25 -23.09
CA PHE A 426 -28.06 -4.05 -22.08
C PHE A 426 -26.74 -3.42 -21.65
N VAL A 427 -26.39 -3.63 -20.39
CA VAL A 427 -25.09 -3.23 -19.84
C VAL A 427 -24.15 -4.43 -19.95
N SER A 428 -23.05 -4.27 -20.67
CA SER A 428 -22.04 -5.32 -20.85
C SER A 428 -21.08 -5.38 -19.68
N PHE A 429 -20.62 -4.24 -19.18
CA PHE A 429 -19.72 -4.15 -18.02
C PHE A 429 -19.75 -2.76 -17.38
N VAL A 430 -19.48 -2.73 -16.08
CA VAL A 430 -19.22 -1.51 -15.30
C VAL A 430 -18.03 -1.83 -14.41
N ASN A 431 -16.89 -1.20 -14.67
CA ASN A 431 -15.66 -1.41 -13.89
C ASN A 431 -15.25 -0.09 -13.24
N GLN A 432 -14.73 -0.17 -12.01
CA GLN A 432 -14.30 1.00 -11.25
C GLN A 432 -13.11 0.62 -10.36
N ASN A 433 -12.37 1.60 -9.85
CA ASN A 433 -11.11 1.39 -9.13
C ASN A 433 -11.10 1.84 -7.66
N GLY A 434 -12.23 2.29 -7.12
CA GLY A 434 -12.41 2.53 -5.69
C GLY A 434 -12.60 1.23 -4.91
N VAL A 435 -12.37 1.29 -3.61
CA VAL A 435 -12.52 0.14 -2.71
C VAL A 435 -13.26 0.57 -1.44
N SER A 436 -14.14 -0.30 -0.95
CA SER A 436 -14.81 -0.10 0.34
C SER A 436 -13.79 -0.10 1.47
N PHE A 437 -14.19 0.36 2.66
CA PHE A 437 -13.38 0.13 3.84
C PHE A 437 -13.13 -1.39 4.03
N GLY A 438 -11.88 -1.76 4.23
CA GLY A 438 -11.47 -3.11 4.56
C GLY A 438 -10.50 -3.15 5.74
N SER A 439 -10.64 -4.17 6.58
CA SER A 439 -9.76 -4.43 7.71
C SER A 439 -8.54 -5.25 7.29
N PHE A 440 -7.42 -5.04 7.99
CA PHE A 440 -6.17 -5.76 7.71
C PHE A 440 -6.34 -7.26 8.01
N THR A 441 -6.12 -8.11 7.02
CA THR A 441 -6.23 -9.58 7.14
C THR A 441 -4.87 -10.26 7.23
N GLY A 442 -3.85 -9.71 6.58
CA GLY A 442 -2.52 -10.31 6.60
C GLY A 442 -1.49 -9.60 5.74
N VAL A 443 -0.31 -10.21 5.66
CA VAL A 443 0.80 -9.73 4.84
C VAL A 443 1.28 -10.83 3.91
N ASN A 444 1.57 -10.46 2.67
CA ASN A 444 2.25 -11.30 1.71
C ASN A 444 3.58 -10.64 1.32
N ILE A 445 4.58 -11.45 1.03
CA ILE A 445 5.88 -10.96 0.58
C ILE A 445 6.17 -11.71 -0.72
N ASN A 446 6.45 -10.99 -1.80
CA ASN A 446 6.78 -11.60 -3.08
C ASN A 446 8.29 -11.88 -3.21
N ASP A 447 8.69 -12.52 -4.30
CA ASP A 447 10.08 -12.89 -4.58
C ASP A 447 11.00 -11.68 -4.88
N GLU A 448 10.40 -10.55 -5.26
CA GLU A 448 11.05 -9.26 -5.42
C GLU A 448 11.24 -8.49 -4.09
N GLY A 449 10.83 -9.10 -2.97
CA GLY A 449 10.95 -8.54 -1.62
C GLY A 449 9.95 -7.42 -1.31
N VAL A 450 8.90 -7.25 -2.11
CA VAL A 450 7.81 -6.32 -1.86
C VAL A 450 6.86 -6.94 -0.84
N VAL A 451 6.65 -6.21 0.26
CA VAL A 451 5.73 -6.54 1.34
C VAL A 451 4.39 -5.89 1.01
N THR A 452 3.37 -6.70 0.78
CA THR A 452 2.00 -6.28 0.47
C THR A 452 1.07 -6.61 1.63
N ALA A 453 0.35 -5.61 2.11
CA ALA A 453 -0.74 -5.79 3.05
C ALA A 453 -2.00 -6.25 2.30
N GLN A 454 -2.67 -7.27 2.83
CA GLN A 454 -3.92 -7.81 2.32
C GLN A 454 -5.08 -7.41 3.23
N PHE A 455 -6.18 -7.00 2.63
CA PHE A 455 -7.38 -6.56 3.31
C PHE A 455 -8.57 -7.47 2.97
N ASP A 456 -9.58 -7.51 3.85
CA ASP A 456 -10.78 -8.34 3.69
C ASP A 456 -11.69 -7.89 2.52
N ASN A 457 -11.59 -6.63 2.10
CA ASN A 457 -12.25 -6.06 0.93
C ASN A 457 -11.61 -6.49 -0.41
N GLY A 458 -10.59 -7.36 -0.37
CA GLY A 458 -9.86 -7.84 -1.55
C GLY A 458 -8.79 -6.88 -2.08
N ASP A 459 -8.62 -5.71 -1.45
CA ASP A 459 -7.54 -4.79 -1.78
C ASP A 459 -6.19 -5.33 -1.31
N SER A 460 -5.13 -4.97 -2.03
CA SER A 460 -3.76 -5.32 -1.70
C SER A 460 -2.85 -4.14 -1.96
N ARG A 461 -2.17 -3.66 -0.91
CA ARG A 461 -1.32 -2.48 -0.97
C ARG A 461 0.11 -2.83 -0.65
N ALA A 462 1.02 -2.49 -1.55
CA ALA A 462 2.44 -2.53 -1.23
C ALA A 462 2.77 -1.46 -0.17
N ILE A 463 3.45 -1.89 0.89
CA ILE A 463 3.80 -1.04 2.03
C ILE A 463 5.31 -0.81 2.14
N TYR A 464 6.10 -1.87 1.91
CA TYR A 464 7.55 -1.82 2.01
C TYR A 464 8.19 -2.68 0.94
N ARG A 465 9.46 -2.39 0.64
CA ARG A 465 10.34 -3.26 -0.14
C ARG A 465 11.61 -3.55 0.64
N ILE A 466 11.92 -4.83 0.81
CA ILE A 466 13.06 -5.29 1.60
C ILE A 466 14.34 -5.19 0.74
N PRO A 467 15.34 -4.41 1.16
CA PRO A 467 16.64 -4.38 0.51
C PRO A 467 17.43 -5.65 0.79
N LEU A 468 18.22 -6.08 -0.19
CA LEU A 468 19.28 -7.06 0.03
C LEU A 468 20.64 -6.36 -0.03
N ALA A 469 21.39 -6.44 1.07
CA ALA A 469 22.74 -5.92 1.14
C ALA A 469 23.73 -6.92 0.53
N THR A 470 24.48 -6.48 -0.46
CA THR A 470 25.56 -7.26 -1.09
C THR A 470 26.91 -6.65 -0.76
N PHE A 471 27.92 -7.51 -0.68
CA PHE A 471 29.30 -7.14 -0.36
C PHE A 471 30.24 -7.75 -1.40
N ALA A 472 31.36 -7.08 -1.67
CA ALA A 472 32.40 -7.63 -2.53
C ALA A 472 33.03 -8.90 -1.93
N SER A 473 33.17 -8.96 -0.60
CA SER A 473 33.69 -10.12 0.11
C SER A 473 32.88 -10.41 1.38
N PRO A 474 31.74 -11.13 1.29
CA PRO A 474 30.88 -11.41 2.44
C PRO A 474 31.58 -12.15 3.59
N ASN A 475 32.57 -12.98 3.27
CA ASN A 475 33.34 -13.73 4.28
C ASN A 475 34.29 -12.84 5.11
N GLY A 476 34.47 -11.58 4.72
CA GLY A 476 35.24 -10.59 5.48
C GLY A 476 34.43 -9.85 6.54
N LEU A 477 33.12 -10.10 6.63
CA LEU A 477 32.25 -9.49 7.64
C LEU A 477 32.61 -9.97 9.04
N GLU A 478 32.43 -9.10 10.04
CA GLU A 478 32.67 -9.44 11.44
C GLU A 478 31.40 -10.03 12.05
N ALA A 479 31.47 -11.24 12.60
CA ALA A 479 30.34 -11.83 13.34
C ALA A 479 30.10 -11.08 14.66
N LYS A 480 28.84 -10.81 14.96
CA LYS A 480 28.37 -10.23 16.23
C LYS A 480 27.32 -11.15 16.85
N ASN A 481 27.00 -10.90 18.12
CA ASN A 481 26.00 -11.68 18.84
C ASN A 481 24.63 -11.63 18.15
N GLY A 482 23.95 -12.78 18.08
CA GLY A 482 22.60 -12.89 17.52
C GLY A 482 22.54 -13.26 16.03
N ASN A 483 23.57 -13.94 15.49
CA ASN A 483 23.67 -14.32 14.07
C ASN A 483 23.57 -13.10 13.13
N VAL A 484 24.23 -12.01 13.51
CA VAL A 484 24.32 -10.78 12.71
C VAL A 484 25.78 -10.44 12.43
N TYR A 485 25.99 -9.67 11.38
CA TYR A 485 27.30 -9.36 10.82
C TYR A 485 27.48 -7.86 10.70
N GLY A 486 28.67 -7.38 11.09
CA GLY A 486 29.11 -6.00 10.92
C GLY A 486 30.03 -5.85 9.70
N GLN A 487 29.97 -4.68 9.06
CA GLN A 487 30.87 -4.33 7.97
C GLN A 487 32.30 -4.09 8.49
N THR A 488 33.29 -4.53 7.72
CA THR A 488 34.71 -4.29 7.94
C THR A 488 35.38 -3.79 6.66
N ASP A 489 36.62 -3.28 6.77
CA ASP A 489 37.43 -2.92 5.60
C ASP A 489 37.65 -4.11 4.65
N SER A 490 37.82 -5.32 5.21
CA SER A 490 38.00 -6.57 4.44
C SER A 490 36.74 -7.01 3.69
N SER A 491 35.55 -6.64 4.18
CA SER A 491 34.28 -6.95 3.51
C SER A 491 33.99 -6.05 2.30
N GLY A 492 34.62 -4.87 2.27
CA GLY A 492 34.33 -3.79 1.34
C GLY A 492 33.07 -3.01 1.70
N ASN A 493 32.64 -2.15 0.79
CA ASN A 493 31.41 -1.38 0.95
C ASN A 493 30.18 -2.25 0.70
N PHE A 494 29.10 -1.99 1.44
CA PHE A 494 27.81 -2.58 1.16
C PHE A 494 27.15 -1.87 -0.04
N PHE A 495 26.34 -2.61 -0.78
CA PHE A 495 25.41 -2.08 -1.75
C PHE A 495 24.03 -2.68 -1.49
N LEU A 496 23.04 -1.82 -1.27
CA LEU A 496 21.64 -2.21 -1.15
C LEU A 496 21.06 -2.37 -2.55
N ASN A 497 20.57 -3.55 -2.87
CA ASN A 497 19.93 -3.85 -4.15
C ASN A 497 18.50 -4.31 -3.92
N PHE A 498 17.66 -4.15 -4.94
CA PHE A 498 16.38 -4.83 -4.96
C PHE A 498 16.60 -6.34 -5.12
N ALA A 499 15.74 -7.14 -4.51
CA ALA A 499 15.80 -8.58 -4.73
C ALA A 499 15.59 -8.91 -6.22
N ASN A 500 16.23 -9.98 -6.67
CA ASN A 500 16.24 -10.44 -8.06
C ASN A 500 16.84 -9.45 -9.07
N THR A 501 17.69 -8.50 -8.62
CA THR A 501 18.37 -7.54 -9.49
C THR A 501 19.88 -7.47 -9.24
N GLY A 502 20.65 -7.22 -10.30
CA GLY A 502 22.10 -7.07 -10.22
C GLY A 502 22.80 -8.30 -9.64
N THR A 503 23.58 -8.10 -8.58
CA THR A 503 24.29 -9.18 -7.87
C THR A 503 23.48 -9.79 -6.72
N ALA A 504 22.30 -9.24 -6.41
CA ALA A 504 21.46 -9.74 -5.34
C ALA A 504 20.61 -10.93 -5.80
N GLY A 505 20.43 -11.89 -4.89
CA GLY A 505 19.52 -13.01 -5.05
C GLY A 505 18.06 -12.60 -4.95
N LYS A 506 17.17 -13.59 -4.99
CA LYS A 506 15.72 -13.40 -4.82
C LYS A 506 15.32 -13.66 -3.37
N VAL A 507 14.24 -13.03 -2.93
CA VAL A 507 13.60 -13.37 -1.66
C VAL A 507 12.73 -14.61 -1.89
N ALA A 508 12.74 -15.55 -0.95
CA ALA A 508 11.85 -16.69 -0.91
C ALA A 508 10.93 -16.49 0.30
N ALA A 509 9.66 -16.22 0.03
CA ALA A 509 8.65 -16.05 1.06
C ALA A 509 8.23 -17.39 1.66
N SER A 510 7.80 -17.36 2.92
CA SER A 510 7.42 -18.54 3.70
C SER A 510 8.49 -19.62 3.65
N ALA A 511 9.76 -19.22 3.77
CA ALA A 511 10.90 -20.12 3.72
C ALA A 511 11.97 -19.66 4.70
N LEU A 512 12.75 -20.60 5.22
CA LEU A 512 13.89 -20.34 6.09
C LEU A 512 15.13 -21.03 5.52
N GLU A 513 16.28 -20.38 5.68
CA GLU A 513 17.56 -20.98 5.32
C GLU A 513 18.06 -21.85 6.47
N ALA A 514 18.33 -23.13 6.22
CA ALA A 514 18.93 -24.03 7.18
C ALA A 514 20.41 -23.67 7.44
N SER A 515 20.95 -24.15 8.56
CA SER A 515 22.38 -24.06 8.84
C SER A 515 23.18 -24.71 7.70
N THR A 516 24.33 -24.11 7.39
CA THR A 516 25.26 -24.69 6.38
C THR A 516 26.08 -25.85 6.95
N VAL A 517 25.95 -26.15 8.24
CA VAL A 517 26.75 -27.17 8.93
C VAL A 517 26.30 -28.58 8.54
N ASP A 518 27.26 -29.44 8.20
CA ASP A 518 27.06 -30.89 8.03
C ASP A 518 27.68 -31.65 9.20
N LEU A 519 26.85 -32.37 9.97
CA LEU A 519 27.30 -33.11 11.14
C LEU A 519 28.32 -34.19 10.82
N ALA A 520 28.17 -34.90 9.69
CA ALA A 520 29.09 -35.98 9.35
C ALA A 520 30.50 -35.43 9.10
N GLU A 521 30.58 -34.29 8.42
CA GLU A 521 31.83 -33.58 8.19
C GLU A 521 32.41 -33.01 9.49
N GLU A 522 31.60 -32.34 10.31
CA GLU A 522 32.06 -31.78 11.59
C GLU A 522 32.56 -32.83 12.58
N PHE A 523 31.89 -33.99 12.70
CA PHE A 523 32.39 -35.08 13.54
C PHE A 523 33.69 -35.67 13.01
N THR A 524 33.85 -35.77 11.68
CA THR A 524 35.10 -36.22 11.08
C THR A 524 36.23 -35.24 11.37
N ASN A 525 35.98 -33.94 11.20
CA ASN A 525 36.93 -32.88 11.50
C ASN A 525 37.27 -32.84 13.00
N MET A 526 36.31 -33.10 13.88
CA MET A 526 36.53 -33.22 15.33
C MET A 526 37.51 -34.35 15.64
N ILE A 527 37.30 -35.53 15.04
CA ILE A 527 38.19 -36.69 15.24
C ILE A 527 39.61 -36.37 14.73
N ILE A 528 39.74 -35.67 13.60
CA ILE A 528 41.03 -35.26 13.04
C ILE A 528 41.73 -34.28 13.99
N ALA A 529 41.04 -33.23 14.43
CA ALA A 529 41.59 -32.22 15.33
C ALA A 529 41.97 -32.81 16.71
N GLN A 530 41.16 -33.73 17.26
CA GLN A 530 41.49 -34.46 18.49
C GLN A 530 42.73 -35.35 18.36
N ARG A 531 42.86 -36.07 17.23
CA ARG A 531 44.07 -36.86 16.93
C ARG A 531 45.30 -35.97 16.76
N ALA A 532 45.17 -34.84 16.09
CA ALA A 532 46.26 -33.87 15.95
C ALA A 532 46.67 -33.25 17.30
N TYR A 533 45.70 -32.91 18.15
CA TYR A 533 45.94 -32.37 19.49
C TYR A 533 46.68 -33.40 20.37
N SER A 534 46.22 -34.66 20.41
CA SER A 534 46.87 -35.73 21.17
C SER A 534 48.28 -36.06 20.65
N ALA A 535 48.51 -36.01 19.33
CA ALA A 535 49.83 -36.18 18.74
C ALA A 535 50.80 -35.06 19.17
N ASN A 536 50.36 -33.80 19.12
CA ASN A 536 51.16 -32.65 19.56
C ASN A 536 51.48 -32.72 21.07
N ALA A 537 50.51 -33.12 21.89
CA ALA A 537 50.72 -33.33 23.32
C ALA A 537 51.76 -34.44 23.59
N LYS A 538 51.72 -35.52 22.81
CA LYS A 538 52.71 -36.60 22.95
C LYS A 538 54.13 -36.13 22.63
N ILE A 539 54.33 -35.27 21.62
CA ILE A 539 55.65 -34.69 21.32
C ILE A 539 56.19 -33.89 22.51
N ILE A 540 55.33 -33.13 23.20
CA ILE A 540 55.73 -32.40 24.41
C ILE A 540 56.15 -33.37 25.51
N THR A 541 55.38 -34.45 25.76
CA THR A 541 55.77 -35.44 26.78
C THR A 541 57.10 -36.11 26.46
N THR A 542 57.35 -36.46 25.19
CA THR A 542 58.64 -37.05 24.78
C THR A 542 59.78 -36.05 24.91
N ALA A 543 59.55 -34.77 24.60
CA ALA A 543 60.54 -33.72 24.80
C ALA A 543 60.87 -33.52 26.28
N ASP A 544 59.87 -33.56 27.15
CA ASP A 544 60.01 -33.45 28.61
C ASP A 544 60.81 -34.64 29.17
N GLU A 545 60.46 -35.88 28.77
CA GLU A 545 61.21 -37.09 29.12
C GLU A 545 62.70 -37.00 28.70
N MET A 546 63.00 -36.45 27.51
CA MET A 546 64.39 -36.23 27.06
C MET A 546 65.11 -35.15 27.85
N LEU A 547 64.43 -34.06 28.25
CA LEU A 547 65.01 -33.01 29.09
C LEU A 547 65.31 -33.54 30.50
N ASP A 548 64.42 -34.33 31.06
CA ASP A 548 64.63 -35.00 32.35
C ASP A 548 65.83 -35.95 32.31
N GLU A 549 65.98 -36.73 31.24
CA GLU A 549 67.13 -37.61 31.07
C GLU A 549 68.44 -36.82 30.91
N LEU A 550 68.42 -35.71 30.16
CA LEU A 550 69.56 -34.80 30.05
C LEU A 550 69.95 -34.18 31.40
N ILE A 551 68.97 -33.81 32.22
CA ILE A 551 69.21 -33.29 33.58
C ILE A 551 69.85 -34.37 34.46
N ARG A 552 69.39 -35.62 34.34
CA ARG A 552 69.96 -36.78 35.05
C ARG A 552 71.41 -37.06 34.66
N ILE A 553 71.77 -36.94 33.38
CA ILE A 553 73.15 -37.16 32.89
C ILE A 553 74.12 -36.09 33.40
N LYS A 554 73.65 -34.85 33.62
CA LYS A 554 74.50 -33.75 34.10
C LYS A 554 74.86 -33.87 35.59
N ARG A 555 74.07 -34.61 36.36
CA ARG A 555 74.23 -34.79 37.81
C ARG A 555 75.12 -35.99 38.09
#